data_AF-E2AGB6-F1
#
_entry.id   AF-E2AGB6-F1
#
_cell.length_a   1.000
_cell.length_b   1.000
_cell.length_c   1.000
_cell.angle_alpha   90.00
_cell.angle_beta   90.00
_cell.angle_gamma   90.00
#
_symmetry.space_group_name_H-M   'P 1'
#
loop_
_entity.id
_entity.type
_entity.pdbx_description
1 polymer ?
#
loop_
_entity_poly.entity_id
_entity_poly.type
_entity_poly.pdbx_seq_one_letter_code
_entity_poly.pdbx_strand_id
1 'polypeptide(L)'
;LSDKLIVDIGCGQRHGLALTSDGKVYAWGKNWEEYDSNESDSEDSDWNEIYLQNVSQFDKNTTYFDVRQVKHKLEKKKVVHIACGPSFNIVVTDKNKLYGWGNNMGRQISNDELYYYKYPRKIITLSDKIIKAVCGDEHTLALTSKGEMYAWGSNSYGELGVNSNQEPSGPIVVNIPEMGKVLDIVAYRSSSVAVGCDRIIYVWGHFYHDFWITTPFATKFSNIHDAFAHSMWGSMHNSSIVFTNTFKYIEDVLNILESLKAIFDDQLSNDLTILVEGQPIYVHKAILKIRCQYFK
;
A
#
# COMPACT_ATOMS: atom_id res chain seq x y z
N LEU A 1 -28.95 8.39 8.71
CA LEU A 1 -28.54 6.98 8.46
C LEU A 1 -28.13 6.89 6.99
N SER A 2 -26.96 7.36 6.60
CA SER A 2 -25.68 6.74 6.95
C SER A 2 -24.53 7.74 7.14
N ASP A 3 -24.08 7.93 8.38
CA ASP A 3 -22.86 8.67 8.74
C ASP A 3 -21.60 7.82 8.49
N LYS A 4 -21.50 7.23 7.30
CA LYS A 4 -20.37 6.36 6.94
C LYS A 4 -19.23 7.21 6.44
N LEU A 5 -18.33 7.57 7.35
CA LEU A 5 -17.10 8.28 7.02
C LEU A 5 -16.11 7.35 6.33
N ILE A 6 -15.35 7.87 5.37
CA ILE A 6 -14.13 7.23 4.88
C ILE A 6 -13.03 7.43 5.93
N VAL A 7 -12.36 6.35 6.31
CA VAL A 7 -11.34 6.37 7.37
C VAL A 7 -9.94 6.07 6.85
N ASP A 8 -9.82 5.52 5.64
CA ASP A 8 -8.53 5.26 5.01
C ASP A 8 -8.67 5.17 3.48
N ILE A 9 -7.59 5.53 2.77
CA ILE A 9 -7.47 5.35 1.32
C ILE A 9 -6.13 4.71 0.96
N GLY A 10 -6.18 3.73 0.06
CA GLY A 10 -5.01 3.07 -0.50
C GLY A 10 -4.95 3.32 -2.00
N CYS A 11 -3.75 3.52 -2.54
CA CYS A 11 -3.57 3.71 -3.97
C CYS A 11 -2.55 2.74 -4.52
N GLY A 12 -2.92 2.04 -5.59
CA GLY A 12 -1.98 1.27 -6.41
C GLY A 12 -1.48 2.09 -7.59
N GLN A 13 -1.01 1.42 -8.64
CA GLN A 13 -0.47 2.10 -9.81
C GLN A 13 -1.58 2.69 -10.67
N ARG A 14 -2.67 1.94 -10.89
CA ARG A 14 -3.83 2.32 -11.75
C ARG A 14 -5.19 2.10 -11.09
N HIS A 15 -5.20 1.84 -9.78
CA HIS A 15 -6.40 1.60 -8.98
C HIS A 15 -6.32 2.26 -7.61
N GLY A 16 -7.47 2.36 -6.95
CA GLY A 16 -7.56 2.85 -5.57
C GLY A 16 -8.53 2.03 -4.75
N LEU A 17 -8.34 2.08 -3.43
CA LEU A 17 -9.21 1.52 -2.40
C LEU A 17 -9.62 2.61 -1.41
N ALA A 18 -10.83 2.50 -0.89
CA ALA A 18 -11.30 3.30 0.23
C ALA A 18 -11.92 2.38 1.29
N LEU A 19 -11.63 2.67 2.56
CA LEU A 19 -12.17 1.99 3.72
C LEU A 19 -13.17 2.91 4.42
N THR A 20 -14.38 2.43 4.64
CA THR A 20 -15.39 3.14 5.45
C THR A 20 -15.26 2.79 6.94
N SER A 21 -15.79 3.65 7.80
CA SER A 21 -15.88 3.50 9.26
C SER A 21 -16.68 2.26 9.71
N ASP A 22 -17.63 1.78 8.90
CA ASP A 22 -18.33 0.51 9.13
C ASP A 22 -17.52 -0.72 8.66
N GLY A 23 -16.35 -0.50 8.08
CA GLY A 23 -15.39 -1.53 7.69
C GLY A 23 -15.65 -2.17 6.33
N LYS A 24 -16.33 -1.46 5.43
CA LYS A 24 -16.49 -1.88 4.03
C LYS A 24 -15.34 -1.31 3.18
N VAL A 25 -14.95 -2.08 2.17
CA VAL A 25 -13.92 -1.68 1.22
C VAL A 25 -14.56 -1.40 -0.13
N TYR A 26 -14.19 -0.28 -0.73
CA TYR A 26 -14.57 0.12 -2.07
C TYR A 26 -13.33 0.18 -2.94
N ALA A 27 -13.47 -0.18 -4.21
CA ALA A 27 -12.38 -0.17 -5.17
C ALA A 27 -12.80 0.55 -6.46
N TRP A 28 -11.83 1.17 -7.13
CA TRP A 28 -12.00 1.79 -8.43
C TRP A 28 -10.71 1.72 -9.26
N GLY A 29 -10.83 1.97 -10.57
CA GLY A 29 -9.71 1.98 -11.49
C GLY A 29 -9.35 0.60 -12.04
N LYS A 30 -8.25 0.53 -12.80
CA LYS A 30 -7.80 -0.70 -13.45
C LYS A 30 -6.91 -1.48 -12.50
N ASN A 31 -7.49 -2.51 -11.88
CA ASN A 31 -6.72 -3.56 -11.18
C ASN A 31 -6.01 -4.52 -12.17
N TRP A 32 -6.19 -4.33 -13.48
CA TRP A 32 -5.93 -5.32 -14.53
C TRP A 32 -5.06 -4.75 -15.65
N GLU A 33 -3.86 -5.27 -15.81
CA GLU A 33 -3.31 -5.48 -17.16
C GLU A 33 -3.70 -6.91 -17.55
N GLU A 34 -4.18 -7.07 -18.79
CA GLU A 34 -4.48 -8.37 -19.40
C GLU A 34 -3.23 -9.25 -19.34
N TYR A 35 -3.14 -10.10 -18.33
CA TYR A 35 -2.52 -11.39 -18.55
C TYR A 35 -3.56 -12.24 -19.25
N ASP A 36 -3.22 -12.57 -20.49
CA ASP A 36 -3.86 -13.48 -21.43
C ASP A 36 -3.99 -14.89 -20.80
N SER A 37 -4.89 -15.04 -19.83
CA SER A 37 -5.33 -16.34 -19.36
C SER A 37 -6.59 -16.69 -20.14
N ASN A 38 -6.44 -17.61 -21.09
CA ASN A 38 -7.51 -18.36 -21.74
C ASN A 38 -8.36 -19.20 -20.76
N GLU A 39 -8.51 -18.79 -19.50
CA GLU A 39 -9.37 -19.44 -18.52
C GLU A 39 -10.64 -18.63 -18.33
N SER A 40 -11.63 -19.06 -19.12
CA SER A 40 -13.04 -18.78 -18.93
C SER A 40 -13.53 -19.37 -17.61
N ASP A 41 -13.30 -18.67 -16.50
CA ASP A 41 -14.20 -18.78 -15.34
C ASP A 41 -15.40 -17.86 -15.59
N SER A 42 -16.23 -18.33 -16.52
CA SER A 42 -17.53 -17.80 -16.87
C SER A 42 -18.53 -18.14 -15.77
N GLU A 43 -18.62 -17.33 -14.72
CA GLU A 43 -19.81 -17.33 -13.85
C GLU A 43 -20.11 -15.98 -13.16
N ASP A 44 -19.46 -14.88 -13.55
CA ASP A 44 -19.89 -13.54 -13.12
C ASP A 44 -19.54 -12.48 -14.18
N SER A 45 -20.44 -12.34 -15.15
CA SER A 45 -20.36 -11.41 -16.29
C SER A 45 -20.48 -9.93 -15.91
N ASP A 46 -20.90 -9.62 -14.69
CA ASP A 46 -21.22 -8.25 -14.24
C ASP A 46 -20.02 -7.28 -14.14
N TRP A 47 -18.79 -7.80 -14.24
CA TRP A 47 -17.58 -6.99 -14.14
C TRP A 47 -16.89 -6.71 -15.47
N ASN A 48 -17.14 -7.50 -16.52
CA ASN A 48 -16.44 -7.38 -17.80
C ASN A 48 -17.13 -6.44 -18.80
N GLU A 49 -18.43 -6.14 -18.67
CA GLU A 49 -19.19 -5.50 -19.76
C GLU A 49 -19.39 -3.97 -19.62
N ILE A 50 -18.98 -3.33 -18.50
CA ILE A 50 -19.39 -1.93 -18.20
C ILE A 50 -18.20 -0.95 -18.05
N TYR A 51 -16.96 -1.38 -18.27
CA TYR A 51 -15.79 -0.50 -18.01
C TYR A 51 -15.48 0.55 -19.10
N LEU A 52 -16.14 0.52 -20.26
CA LEU A 52 -15.87 1.47 -21.36
C LEU A 52 -17.06 2.30 -21.81
N GLN A 53 -18.29 2.08 -21.31
CA GLN A 53 -19.45 2.79 -21.86
C GLN A 53 -19.81 4.12 -21.18
N ASN A 54 -19.34 4.39 -19.96
CA ASN A 54 -19.82 5.56 -19.19
C ASN A 54 -18.73 6.51 -18.70
N VAL A 55 -17.65 6.72 -19.47
CA VAL A 55 -16.92 8.01 -19.41
C VAL A 55 -17.75 9.01 -20.21
N SER A 56 -18.96 9.33 -19.75
CA SER A 56 -19.67 10.48 -20.30
C SER A 56 -18.95 11.71 -19.78
N GLN A 57 -18.39 12.46 -20.72
CA GLN A 57 -17.58 13.64 -20.50
C GLN A 57 -18.50 14.78 -20.01
N PHE A 58 -19.01 14.68 -18.78
CA PHE A 58 -19.75 15.75 -18.12
C PHE A 58 -18.79 16.50 -17.18
N ASP A 59 -18.49 17.72 -17.62
CA ASP A 59 -17.63 18.72 -17.01
C ASP A 59 -16.12 18.41 -16.99
N LYS A 60 -15.32 19.33 -17.55
CA LYS A 60 -13.87 19.14 -17.79
C LYS A 60 -13.01 18.95 -16.54
N ASN A 61 -13.60 19.06 -15.34
CA ASN A 61 -12.91 18.98 -14.06
C ASN A 61 -13.34 17.81 -13.17
N THR A 62 -14.30 16.96 -13.58
CA THR A 62 -14.78 15.85 -12.75
C THR A 62 -14.59 14.53 -13.49
N THR A 63 -13.67 13.68 -13.01
CA THR A 63 -13.55 12.30 -13.50
C THR A 63 -14.37 11.40 -12.59
N TYR A 64 -15.48 10.87 -13.10
CA TYR A 64 -16.29 9.89 -12.38
C TYR A 64 -15.62 8.52 -12.45
N PHE A 65 -15.29 7.97 -11.28
CA PHE A 65 -14.82 6.59 -11.15
C PHE A 65 -16.02 5.70 -10.81
N ASP A 66 -16.15 4.56 -11.50
CA ASP A 66 -17.11 3.51 -11.10
C ASP A 66 -16.58 2.84 -9.83
N VAL A 67 -16.97 3.41 -8.68
CA VAL A 67 -16.57 2.90 -7.37
C VAL A 67 -17.52 1.80 -6.94
N ARG A 68 -16.96 0.62 -6.69
CA ARG A 68 -17.75 -0.57 -6.35
C ARG A 68 -17.32 -1.17 -5.03
N GLN A 69 -18.31 -1.62 -4.23
CA GLN A 69 -18.04 -2.30 -2.98
C GLN A 69 -17.43 -3.68 -3.24
N VAL A 70 -16.32 -3.99 -2.56
CA VAL A 70 -15.69 -5.30 -2.57
C VAL A 70 -16.49 -6.24 -1.66
N LYS A 71 -17.41 -7.03 -2.24
CA LYS A 71 -18.32 -7.92 -1.49
C LYS A 71 -17.72 -9.30 -1.24
N HIS A 72 -17.68 -10.23 -2.21
CA HIS A 72 -17.10 -11.59 -2.12
C HIS A 72 -16.83 -12.15 -0.70
N LYS A 73 -15.58 -12.52 -0.38
CA LYS A 73 -15.22 -13.07 0.93
C LYS A 73 -15.20 -12.00 2.04
N LEU A 74 -15.45 -10.73 1.75
CA LEU A 74 -15.43 -9.61 2.70
C LEU A 74 -16.83 -9.15 3.15
N GLU A 75 -17.92 -9.59 2.50
CA GLU A 75 -19.27 -9.02 2.68
C GLU A 75 -19.79 -9.06 4.12
N LYS A 76 -19.38 -10.08 4.87
CA LYS A 76 -19.75 -10.28 6.29
C LYS A 76 -18.56 -10.05 7.24
N LYS A 77 -17.59 -9.24 6.83
CA LYS A 77 -16.36 -8.96 7.57
C LYS A 77 -16.17 -7.46 7.73
N LYS A 78 -15.66 -7.07 8.89
CA LYS A 78 -15.28 -5.69 9.17
C LYS A 78 -13.80 -5.53 8.87
N VAL A 79 -13.46 -4.81 7.80
CA VAL A 79 -12.08 -4.42 7.51
C VAL A 79 -11.68 -3.28 8.43
N VAL A 80 -10.44 -3.31 8.92
CA VAL A 80 -9.88 -2.29 9.83
C VAL A 80 -8.58 -1.68 9.30
N HIS A 81 -7.98 -2.28 8.27
CA HIS A 81 -6.76 -1.78 7.63
C HIS A 81 -6.76 -2.16 6.16
N ILE A 82 -6.31 -1.25 5.30
CA ILE A 82 -6.09 -1.51 3.87
C ILE A 82 -4.64 -1.19 3.50
N ALA A 83 -4.11 -1.90 2.50
CA ALA A 83 -2.82 -1.64 1.91
C ALA A 83 -2.87 -1.97 0.42
N CYS A 84 -2.29 -1.09 -0.39
CA CYS A 84 -2.26 -1.23 -1.85
C CYS A 84 -0.81 -1.30 -2.32
N GLY A 85 -0.47 -2.35 -3.07
CA GLY A 85 0.69 -2.36 -3.94
C GLY A 85 0.31 -1.87 -5.34
N PRO A 86 1.25 -1.85 -6.30
CA PRO A 86 1.00 -1.37 -7.66
C PRO A 86 -0.14 -2.08 -8.37
N SER A 87 -0.24 -3.40 -8.19
CA SER A 87 -1.16 -4.29 -8.91
C SER A 87 -1.85 -5.31 -8.00
N PHE A 88 -1.74 -5.15 -6.68
CA PHE A 88 -2.34 -6.03 -5.70
C PHE A 88 -2.77 -5.28 -4.44
N ASN A 89 -3.60 -5.94 -3.65
CA ASN A 89 -4.27 -5.35 -2.49
C ASN A 89 -4.20 -6.31 -1.32
N ILE A 90 -4.06 -5.75 -0.13
CA ILE A 90 -4.05 -6.47 1.15
C ILE A 90 -4.99 -5.75 2.10
N VAL A 91 -5.80 -6.51 2.84
CA VAL A 91 -6.69 -5.97 3.87
C VAL A 91 -6.65 -6.82 5.13
N VAL A 92 -6.79 -6.16 6.28
CA VAL A 92 -6.86 -6.80 7.60
C VAL A 92 -8.25 -6.61 8.17
N THR A 93 -8.87 -7.68 8.65
CA THR A 93 -10.16 -7.61 9.34
C THR A 93 -10.00 -7.42 10.85
N ASP A 94 -11.04 -6.94 11.53
CA ASP A 94 -11.15 -6.85 12.98
C ASP A 94 -10.81 -8.16 13.73
N LYS A 95 -11.11 -9.30 13.11
CA LYS A 95 -10.78 -10.66 13.60
C LYS A 95 -9.34 -11.11 13.31
N ASN A 96 -8.44 -10.19 13.01
CA ASN A 96 -7.04 -10.44 12.66
C ASN A 96 -6.87 -11.44 11.49
N LYS A 97 -7.66 -11.26 10.42
CA LYS A 97 -7.56 -12.10 9.23
C LYS A 97 -7.07 -11.25 8.06
N LEU A 98 -6.07 -11.77 7.37
CA LEU A 98 -5.48 -11.14 6.21
C LEU A 98 -6.13 -11.69 4.92
N TYR A 99 -6.53 -10.77 4.06
CA TYR A 99 -7.05 -11.07 2.73
C TYR A 99 -6.25 -10.31 1.69
N GLY A 100 -6.10 -10.87 0.50
CA GLY A 100 -5.51 -10.16 -0.63
C GLY A 100 -6.10 -10.59 -1.97
N TRP A 101 -5.92 -9.72 -2.97
CA TRP A 101 -6.33 -9.96 -4.35
C TRP A 101 -5.51 -9.09 -5.32
N GLY A 102 -5.51 -9.42 -6.60
CA GLY A 102 -4.68 -8.83 -7.65
C GLY A 102 -3.52 -9.75 -8.04
N ASN A 103 -2.43 -9.15 -8.52
CA ASN A 103 -1.22 -9.86 -8.96
C ASN A 103 -0.58 -10.67 -7.81
N ASN A 104 -0.20 -11.90 -8.12
CA ASN A 104 0.48 -12.84 -7.23
C ASN A 104 1.70 -13.51 -7.87
N MET A 105 2.28 -12.95 -8.95
CA MET A 105 3.45 -13.52 -9.63
C MET A 105 4.67 -13.62 -8.71
N GLY A 106 4.86 -12.63 -7.85
CA GLY A 106 5.88 -12.62 -6.81
C GLY A 106 5.44 -13.31 -5.52
N ARG A 107 4.30 -14.01 -5.48
CA ARG A 107 3.71 -14.60 -4.26
C ARG A 107 3.39 -13.58 -3.15
N GLN A 108 3.11 -12.33 -3.51
CA GLN A 108 2.79 -11.24 -2.58
C GLN A 108 1.42 -11.34 -1.90
N ILE A 109 0.56 -12.26 -2.34
CA ILE A 109 -0.73 -12.59 -1.74
C ILE A 109 -0.73 -14.03 -1.24
N SER A 110 -0.72 -14.98 -2.18
CA SER A 110 -0.77 -16.44 -2.09
C SER A 110 0.59 -17.11 -2.20
N ASN A 111 0.84 -18.23 -1.52
CA ASN A 111 1.85 -19.21 -1.97
C ASN A 111 1.31 -20.22 -2.98
N ASP A 112 -0.01 -20.22 -3.21
CA ASP A 112 -0.58 -21.07 -4.23
C ASP A 112 -0.05 -20.65 -5.62
N GLU A 113 0.00 -21.59 -6.55
CA GLU A 113 0.56 -21.40 -7.92
C GLU A 113 -0.24 -20.42 -8.79
N LEU A 114 -1.37 -19.91 -8.29
CA LEU A 114 -2.16 -18.91 -9.00
C LEU A 114 -1.43 -17.58 -9.02
N TYR A 115 -1.08 -17.12 -10.21
CA TYR A 115 -0.41 -15.83 -10.45
C TYR A 115 -1.32 -14.61 -10.29
N TYR A 116 -2.63 -14.81 -10.14
CA TYR A 116 -3.59 -13.74 -10.02
C TYR A 116 -4.83 -14.17 -9.23
N TYR A 117 -5.36 -13.25 -8.43
CA TYR A 117 -6.62 -13.43 -7.70
C TYR A 117 -7.61 -12.33 -8.05
N LYS A 118 -8.68 -12.67 -8.78
CA LYS A 118 -9.74 -11.71 -9.13
C LYS A 118 -10.48 -11.17 -7.91
N TYR A 119 -10.60 -11.99 -6.86
CA TYR A 119 -11.41 -11.69 -5.67
C TYR A 119 -10.60 -11.84 -4.38
N PRO A 120 -10.97 -11.12 -3.29
CA PRO A 120 -10.31 -11.25 -2.00
C PRO A 120 -10.23 -12.71 -1.53
N ARG A 121 -9.01 -13.21 -1.41
CA ARG A 121 -8.70 -14.54 -0.87
C ARG A 121 -8.03 -14.41 0.48
N LYS A 122 -8.40 -15.30 1.40
CA LYS A 122 -7.70 -15.39 2.69
C LYS A 122 -6.29 -15.92 2.43
N ILE A 123 -5.28 -15.20 2.91
CA ILE A 123 -3.88 -15.59 2.79
C ILE A 123 -3.58 -16.64 3.86
N ILE A 124 -3.12 -16.19 5.03
CA ILE A 124 -2.80 -16.98 6.22
C ILE A 124 -3.14 -16.11 7.43
N THR A 125 -3.41 -16.73 8.58
CA THR A 125 -3.62 -15.99 9.85
C THR A 125 -2.28 -15.92 10.58
N LEU A 126 -1.74 -14.72 10.79
CA LEU A 126 -0.66 -14.51 11.75
C LEU A 126 -1.21 -14.72 13.18
N SER A 127 -0.44 -15.35 14.06
CA SER A 127 -0.86 -15.62 15.44
C SER A 127 -1.24 -14.35 16.17
N ASP A 128 -0.44 -13.30 15.96
CA ASP A 128 -0.53 -12.05 16.68
C ASP A 128 -1.28 -10.98 15.90
N LYS A 129 -1.91 -10.07 16.64
CA LYS A 129 -2.75 -9.01 16.07
C LYS A 129 -1.91 -8.13 15.15
N ILE A 130 -2.25 -8.08 13.87
CA ILE A 130 -1.67 -7.18 12.88
C ILE A 130 -2.17 -5.77 13.19
N ILE A 131 -1.24 -4.83 13.31
CA ILE A 131 -1.52 -3.40 13.55
C ILE A 131 -1.19 -2.54 12.34
N LYS A 132 -0.35 -3.04 11.41
CA LYS A 132 -0.03 -2.36 10.16
C LYS A 132 0.33 -3.39 9.10
N ALA A 133 -0.14 -3.19 7.87
CA ALA A 133 0.36 -3.87 6.69
C ALA A 133 0.72 -2.83 5.61
N VAL A 134 1.79 -3.07 4.87
CA VAL A 134 2.27 -2.21 3.79
C VAL A 134 2.75 -3.05 2.61
N CYS A 135 2.59 -2.53 1.40
CA CYS A 135 2.91 -3.24 0.16
C CYS A 135 4.01 -2.49 -0.60
N GLY A 136 5.02 -3.22 -1.07
CA GLY A 136 5.94 -2.79 -2.13
C GLY A 136 5.42 -3.20 -3.50
N ASP A 137 6.31 -3.33 -4.49
CA ASP A 137 5.92 -3.71 -5.86
C ASP A 137 5.39 -5.15 -5.92
N GLU A 138 6.17 -6.08 -5.35
CA GLU A 138 5.87 -7.51 -5.35
C GLU A 138 6.10 -8.16 -3.98
N HIS A 139 6.13 -7.37 -2.90
CA HIS A 139 6.28 -7.87 -1.54
C HIS A 139 5.34 -7.16 -0.57
N THR A 140 5.06 -7.79 0.56
CA THR A 140 4.25 -7.24 1.64
C THR A 140 4.96 -7.37 2.97
N LEU A 141 4.84 -6.34 3.80
CA LEU A 141 5.28 -6.36 5.20
C LEU A 141 4.05 -6.24 6.12
N ALA A 142 4.08 -6.95 7.25
CA ALA A 142 3.09 -6.81 8.31
C ALA A 142 3.77 -6.65 9.68
N LEU A 143 3.25 -5.73 10.48
CA LEU A 143 3.69 -5.47 11.85
C LEU A 143 2.61 -5.93 12.82
N THR A 144 3.00 -6.68 13.84
CA THR A 144 2.11 -7.13 14.90
C THR A 144 2.17 -6.22 16.12
N SER A 145 1.14 -6.29 16.95
CA SER A 145 1.05 -5.59 18.25
C SER A 145 2.16 -5.96 19.24
N LYS A 146 2.90 -7.05 19.02
CA LYS A 146 4.05 -7.44 19.83
C LYS A 146 5.36 -6.80 19.35
N GLY A 147 5.33 -6.09 18.23
CA GLY A 147 6.52 -5.55 17.57
C GLY A 147 7.26 -6.57 16.71
N GLU A 148 6.58 -7.64 16.29
CA GLU A 148 7.14 -8.63 15.35
C GLU A 148 6.79 -8.22 13.92
N MET A 149 7.77 -8.32 13.03
CA MET A 149 7.61 -8.01 11.61
C MET A 149 7.60 -9.29 10.79
N TYR A 150 6.67 -9.36 9.85
CA TYR A 150 6.57 -10.43 8.87
C TYR A 150 6.74 -9.85 7.47
N ALA A 151 7.38 -10.60 6.58
CA ALA A 151 7.51 -10.27 5.18
C ALA A 151 7.12 -11.47 4.30
N TRP A 152 6.56 -11.23 3.12
CA TRP A 152 6.38 -12.26 2.09
C TRP A 152 6.28 -11.64 0.70
N GLY A 153 6.39 -12.48 -0.32
CA GLY A 153 6.40 -12.09 -1.71
C GLY A 153 7.78 -12.25 -2.35
N SER A 154 8.09 -11.39 -3.31
CA SER A 154 9.34 -11.38 -4.04
C SER A 154 10.51 -11.05 -3.11
N ASN A 155 11.65 -11.70 -3.37
CA ASN A 155 12.89 -11.48 -2.65
C ASN A 155 14.09 -11.37 -3.61
N SER A 156 13.84 -11.07 -4.88
CA SER A 156 14.89 -11.00 -5.92
C SER A 156 15.96 -9.95 -5.62
N TYR A 157 15.61 -8.91 -4.86
CA TYR A 157 16.50 -7.87 -4.37
C TYR A 157 16.64 -7.89 -2.85
N GLY A 158 16.25 -8.98 -2.18
CA GLY A 158 16.35 -9.09 -0.73
C GLY A 158 15.27 -8.32 0.04
N GLU A 159 14.14 -7.97 -0.59
CA GLU A 159 13.02 -7.21 -0.01
C GLU A 159 12.41 -7.80 1.25
N LEU A 160 12.63 -9.09 1.51
CA LEU A 160 12.11 -9.74 2.71
C LEU A 160 13.07 -9.62 3.89
N GLY A 161 14.29 -9.13 3.67
CA GLY A 161 15.23 -8.86 4.74
C GLY A 161 15.77 -10.12 5.42
N VAL A 162 15.69 -11.26 4.75
CA VAL A 162 16.26 -12.52 5.20
C VAL A 162 17.29 -13.02 4.19
N ASN A 163 18.44 -13.50 4.69
CA ASN A 163 19.46 -14.18 3.90
C ASN A 163 19.03 -15.62 3.54
N SER A 164 17.87 -15.77 2.92
CA SER A 164 17.31 -17.06 2.51
C SER A 164 17.53 -17.27 1.01
N ASN A 165 18.33 -18.27 0.66
CA ASN A 165 18.38 -18.85 -0.70
C ASN A 165 17.12 -19.68 -1.04
N GLN A 166 16.16 -19.76 -0.12
CA GLN A 166 14.88 -20.43 -0.36
C GLN A 166 13.81 -19.41 -0.70
N GLU A 167 13.04 -19.69 -1.75
CA GLU A 167 11.81 -18.98 -2.04
C GLU A 167 10.85 -19.18 -0.86
N PRO A 168 10.51 -18.11 -0.13
CA PRO A 168 9.64 -18.26 1.02
C PRO A 168 8.24 -18.63 0.54
N SER A 169 7.74 -19.75 1.07
CA SER A 169 6.38 -20.22 0.89
C SER A 169 5.45 -19.60 1.93
N GLY A 170 5.54 -18.29 2.19
CA GLY A 170 4.58 -17.54 3.01
C GLY A 170 5.18 -16.44 3.87
N PRO A 171 4.37 -15.84 4.78
CA PRO A 171 4.85 -14.87 5.77
C PRO A 171 5.98 -15.45 6.61
N ILE A 172 7.17 -14.87 6.45
CA ILE A 172 8.35 -15.17 7.24
C ILE A 172 8.57 -14.09 8.29
N VAL A 173 9.06 -14.50 9.46
CA VAL A 173 9.45 -13.55 10.50
C VAL A 173 10.77 -12.90 10.09
N VAL A 174 10.80 -11.58 10.08
CA VAL A 174 12.02 -10.80 9.88
C VAL A 174 12.51 -10.37 11.25
N ASN A 175 13.58 -11.01 11.71
CA ASN A 175 14.15 -10.77 13.03
C ASN A 175 15.64 -10.48 12.91
N ILE A 176 16.04 -9.28 13.30
CA ILE A 176 17.43 -8.89 13.48
C ILE A 176 17.61 -8.51 14.96
N PRO A 177 18.49 -9.21 15.70
CA PRO A 177 18.69 -8.97 17.13
C PRO A 177 18.94 -7.50 17.47
N GLU A 178 19.70 -6.80 16.62
CA GLU A 178 20.04 -5.38 16.78
C GLU A 178 18.80 -4.47 16.66
N MET A 179 17.86 -4.78 15.77
CA MET A 179 16.63 -3.99 15.56
C MET A 179 15.64 -4.15 16.73
N GLY A 180 15.66 -5.32 17.37
CA GLY A 180 14.73 -5.66 18.44
C GLY A 180 13.27 -5.61 17.98
N LYS A 181 12.39 -5.01 18.80
CA LYS A 181 10.98 -4.83 18.44
C LYS A 181 10.83 -3.75 17.39
N VAL A 182 9.98 -3.99 16.41
CA VAL A 182 9.67 -3.01 15.36
C VAL A 182 8.55 -2.07 15.83
N LEU A 183 8.77 -0.77 15.64
CA LEU A 183 7.84 0.30 15.97
C LEU A 183 7.01 0.74 14.76
N ASP A 184 7.61 0.75 13.58
CA ASP A 184 6.91 1.11 12.34
C ASP A 184 7.55 0.44 11.12
N ILE A 185 6.76 0.28 10.05
CA ILE A 185 7.16 -0.32 8.77
C ILE A 185 6.66 0.49 7.58
N VAL A 186 7.45 0.54 6.51
CA VAL A 186 7.06 1.08 5.20
C VAL A 186 7.68 0.22 4.09
N ALA A 187 6.95 0.08 3.00
CA ALA A 187 7.44 -0.55 1.77
C ALA A 187 7.19 0.40 0.60
N TYR A 188 8.12 0.43 -0.35
CA TYR A 188 8.00 1.19 -1.60
C TYR A 188 8.88 0.55 -2.66
N ARG A 189 8.32 0.29 -3.84
CA ARG A 189 9.03 -0.48 -4.88
C ARG A 189 9.58 -1.81 -4.34
N SER A 190 10.80 -2.16 -4.70
CA SER A 190 11.57 -3.25 -4.11
C SER A 190 12.36 -2.83 -2.87
N SER A 191 11.94 -1.81 -2.12
CA SER A 191 12.59 -1.34 -0.90
C SER A 191 11.67 -1.49 0.31
N SER A 192 12.28 -1.80 1.44
CA SER A 192 11.62 -2.02 2.71
C SER A 192 12.33 -1.27 3.84
N VAL A 193 11.55 -0.69 4.75
CA VAL A 193 12.07 0.11 5.86
C VAL A 193 11.34 -0.25 7.15
N ALA A 194 12.09 -0.36 8.24
CA ALA A 194 11.57 -0.52 9.59
C ALA A 194 12.22 0.45 10.57
N VAL A 195 11.46 0.83 11.60
CA VAL A 195 11.98 1.57 12.76
C VAL A 195 12.11 0.61 13.92
N GLY A 196 13.34 0.39 14.39
CA GLY A 196 13.62 -0.47 15.55
C GLY A 196 13.20 0.20 16.87
N CYS A 197 13.19 -0.57 17.96
CA CYS A 197 12.83 -0.06 19.29
C CYS A 197 13.88 0.88 19.88
N ASP A 198 15.09 0.81 19.33
CA ASP A 198 16.19 1.75 19.52
C ASP A 198 15.99 3.08 18.76
N ARG A 199 14.91 3.20 17.98
CA ARG A 199 14.58 4.32 17.08
C ARG A 199 15.54 4.46 15.89
N ILE A 200 16.35 3.44 15.61
CA ILE A 200 17.18 3.39 14.41
C ILE A 200 16.31 2.96 13.23
N ILE A 201 16.60 3.55 12.07
CA ILE A 201 15.92 3.22 10.82
C ILE A 201 16.74 2.17 10.09
N TYR A 202 16.10 1.05 9.79
CA TYR A 202 16.69 -0.07 9.07
C TYR A 202 16.14 -0.14 7.66
N VAL A 203 17.02 -0.32 6.68
CA VAL A 203 16.68 -0.37 5.25
C VAL A 203 17.17 -1.66 4.62
N TRP A 204 16.39 -2.25 3.72
CA TRP A 204 16.79 -3.41 2.92
C TRP A 204 15.98 -3.51 1.61
N GLY A 205 16.41 -4.36 0.69
CA GLY A 205 15.91 -4.39 -0.68
C GLY A 205 16.80 -3.59 -1.64
N HIS A 206 16.21 -3.13 -2.73
CA HIS A 206 16.85 -2.33 -3.78
C HIS A 206 16.97 -0.85 -3.38
N PHE A 207 17.91 -0.54 -2.48
CA PHE A 207 18.16 0.83 -1.99
C PHE A 207 19.21 1.61 -2.78
N TYR A 208 20.17 0.90 -3.40
CA TYR A 208 21.25 1.50 -4.17
C TYR A 208 21.24 0.97 -5.60
N HIS A 209 21.63 1.82 -6.55
CA HIS A 209 21.51 1.58 -7.99
C HIS A 209 21.83 0.14 -8.44
N ASP A 210 23.04 -0.33 -8.10
CA ASP A 210 23.57 -1.63 -8.52
C ASP A 210 23.77 -2.60 -7.34
N PHE A 211 23.29 -2.23 -6.14
CA PHE A 211 23.48 -3.03 -4.93
C PHE A 211 22.19 -3.14 -4.14
N TRP A 212 21.81 -4.38 -3.85
CA TRP A 212 20.69 -4.70 -3.00
C TRP A 212 21.16 -5.19 -1.62
N ILE A 213 20.42 -4.80 -0.59
CA ILE A 213 20.68 -5.16 0.79
C ILE A 213 19.75 -6.30 1.16
N THR A 214 20.28 -7.49 1.40
CA THR A 214 19.47 -8.69 1.69
C THR A 214 19.10 -8.85 3.17
N THR A 215 19.68 -8.03 4.03
CA THR A 215 19.45 -8.03 5.48
C THR A 215 19.32 -6.60 6.00
N PRO A 216 18.29 -6.28 6.81
CA PRO A 216 18.07 -4.95 7.34
C PRO A 216 19.34 -4.29 7.87
N PHE A 217 19.70 -3.17 7.24
CA PHE A 217 20.90 -2.41 7.54
C PHE A 217 20.54 -1.16 8.34
N ALA A 218 21.16 -0.98 9.50
CA ALA A 218 20.98 0.19 10.35
C ALA A 218 21.53 1.46 9.68
N THR A 219 20.71 2.51 9.62
CA THR A 219 21.08 3.78 8.99
C THR A 219 21.23 4.90 10.02
N LYS A 220 21.71 6.05 9.56
CA LYS A 220 21.78 7.30 10.35
C LYS A 220 20.63 8.26 10.02
N PHE A 221 19.58 7.79 9.33
CA PHE A 221 18.44 8.62 9.00
C PHE A 221 17.69 9.05 10.26
N SER A 222 17.09 10.24 10.24
CA SER A 222 16.34 10.77 11.38
C SER A 222 14.86 10.41 11.30
N ASN A 223 14.34 10.21 10.09
CA ASN A 223 12.96 9.77 9.85
C ASN A 223 12.85 8.81 8.65
N ILE A 224 11.75 8.04 8.58
CA ILE A 224 11.54 7.01 7.55
C ILE A 224 11.44 7.57 6.12
N HIS A 225 11.07 8.85 5.96
CA HIS A 225 10.96 9.49 4.66
C HIS A 225 12.33 9.83 4.06
N ASP A 226 13.33 10.11 4.90
CA ASP A 226 14.71 10.33 4.46
C ASP A 226 15.26 9.11 3.71
N ALA A 227 14.87 7.89 4.14
CA ALA A 227 15.29 6.65 3.49
C ALA A 227 14.87 6.60 2.01
N PHE A 228 13.65 7.06 1.68
CA PHE A 228 13.15 7.06 0.30
C PHE A 228 13.65 8.24 -0.54
N ALA A 229 13.90 9.39 0.09
CA ALA A 229 14.52 10.52 -0.60
C ALA A 229 15.93 10.15 -1.12
N HIS A 230 16.65 9.31 -0.38
CA HIS A 230 17.98 8.84 -0.74
C HIS A 230 18.02 7.69 -1.76
N SER A 231 16.90 6.98 -1.98
CA SER A 231 16.86 5.76 -2.81
C SER A 231 16.50 6.00 -4.30
N MET A 232 16.35 7.24 -4.77
CA MET A 232 15.82 7.50 -6.12
C MET A 232 16.84 7.38 -7.27
N TRP A 233 16.47 6.56 -8.25
CA TRP A 233 16.93 6.57 -9.64
C TRP A 233 16.86 7.98 -10.27
N GLY A 234 18.02 8.57 -10.60
CA GLY A 234 18.24 9.49 -11.72
C GLY A 234 18.06 11.01 -11.49
N SER A 235 19.20 11.73 -11.49
CA SER A 235 19.37 13.16 -11.85
C SER A 235 18.60 14.22 -11.04
N MET A 236 19.23 14.72 -9.97
CA MET A 236 19.23 16.17 -9.73
C MET A 236 20.55 16.74 -10.22
N HIS A 237 20.51 17.43 -11.36
CA HIS A 237 21.33 18.62 -11.49
C HIS A 237 20.97 19.53 -10.31
N ASN A 238 21.89 19.62 -9.35
CA ASN A 238 21.89 20.46 -8.16
C ASN A 238 20.68 20.35 -7.22
N SER A 239 20.94 19.80 -6.05
CA SER A 239 20.78 20.59 -4.82
C SER A 239 21.91 20.24 -3.87
N SER A 240 22.82 21.19 -3.67
CA SER A 240 23.78 21.15 -2.56
C SER A 240 22.98 21.10 -1.26
N ILE A 241 22.92 19.95 -0.58
CA ILE A 241 22.36 19.88 0.76
C ILE A 241 23.44 20.38 1.72
N VAL A 242 23.29 21.65 2.10
CA VAL A 242 23.89 22.24 3.29
C VAL A 242 23.22 21.59 4.50
N PHE A 243 23.99 20.89 5.33
CA PHE A 243 23.55 20.45 6.65
C PHE A 243 23.16 21.68 7.48
N THR A 244 21.89 21.80 7.89
CA THR A 244 21.53 22.64 9.03
C THR A 244 20.51 21.92 9.93
N ASN A 245 20.91 21.75 11.20
CA ASN A 245 20.12 21.25 12.33
C ASN A 245 18.67 21.72 12.29
N THR A 246 17.70 20.82 12.40
CA THR A 246 16.30 21.22 12.21
C THR A 246 15.30 20.41 13.06
N PHE A 247 15.21 20.77 14.34
CA PHE A 247 13.94 20.61 15.09
C PHE A 247 12.80 21.38 14.39
N LYS A 248 13.13 22.49 13.71
CA LYS A 248 12.18 23.32 12.95
C LYS A 248 11.62 22.62 11.69
N TYR A 249 12.44 21.86 10.95
CA TYR A 249 11.97 21.08 9.79
C TYR A 249 11.02 19.96 10.20
N ILE A 250 11.26 19.32 11.36
CA ILE A 250 10.37 18.27 11.86
C ILE A 250 9.01 18.87 12.23
N GLU A 251 8.97 20.01 12.92
CA GLU A 251 7.71 20.74 13.14
C GLU A 251 7.05 21.15 11.82
N ASP A 252 7.80 21.66 10.85
CA ASP A 252 7.25 22.08 9.55
C ASP A 252 6.69 20.88 8.75
N VAL A 253 7.36 19.72 8.74
CA VAL A 253 6.89 18.50 8.08
C VAL A 253 5.69 17.89 8.81
N LEU A 254 5.69 17.86 10.15
CA LEU A 254 4.54 17.44 10.94
C LEU A 254 3.36 18.38 10.71
N ASN A 255 3.60 19.69 10.64
CA ASN A 255 2.57 20.68 10.30
C ASN A 255 2.06 20.48 8.88
N ILE A 256 2.91 20.14 7.91
CA ILE A 256 2.48 19.80 6.54
C ILE A 256 1.63 18.54 6.56
N LEU A 257 2.03 17.48 7.28
CA LEU A 257 1.26 16.23 7.35
C LEU A 257 -0.08 16.41 8.09
N GLU A 258 -0.10 17.15 9.20
CA GLU A 258 -1.34 17.51 9.90
C GLU A 258 -2.21 18.44 9.05
N SER A 259 -1.63 19.37 8.30
CA SER A 259 -2.36 20.20 7.33
C SER A 259 -2.93 19.34 6.20
N LEU A 260 -2.16 18.40 5.66
CA LEU A 260 -2.60 17.46 4.62
C LEU A 260 -3.71 16.52 5.13
N LYS A 261 -3.68 16.12 6.40
CA LYS A 261 -4.77 15.38 7.05
C LYS A 261 -5.99 16.26 7.28
N ALA A 262 -5.81 17.51 7.70
CA ALA A 262 -6.89 18.44 7.98
C ALA A 262 -7.65 18.87 6.72
N ILE A 263 -6.96 18.93 5.57
CA ILE A 263 -7.58 19.20 4.27
C ILE A 263 -8.07 17.93 3.57
N PHE A 264 -7.73 16.73 4.06
CA PHE A 264 -8.20 15.49 3.45
C PHE A 264 -9.74 15.43 3.54
N ASP A 265 -10.40 15.26 2.39
CA ASP A 265 -11.87 15.26 2.27
C ASP A 265 -12.55 16.63 2.46
N ASP A 266 -11.82 17.74 2.27
CA ASP A 266 -12.39 19.09 2.28
C ASP A 266 -13.03 19.47 0.93
N GLN A 267 -14.35 19.70 0.94
CA GLN A 267 -15.14 20.11 -0.22
C GLN A 267 -14.68 21.42 -0.87
N LEU A 268 -14.09 22.34 -0.11
CA LEU A 268 -13.80 23.68 -0.61
C LEU A 268 -12.46 23.76 -1.36
N SER A 269 -11.55 22.83 -1.11
CA SER A 269 -10.18 22.89 -1.64
C SER A 269 -9.81 21.73 -2.57
N ASN A 270 -10.78 20.90 -2.97
CA ASN A 270 -10.51 19.67 -3.70
C ASN A 270 -10.24 19.87 -5.18
N ASP A 271 -9.38 19.01 -5.74
CA ASP A 271 -9.08 18.98 -7.17
C ASP A 271 -9.91 17.93 -7.93
N LEU A 272 -10.36 16.90 -7.22
CA LEU A 272 -11.09 15.76 -7.75
C LEU A 272 -12.17 15.35 -6.74
N THR A 273 -13.35 14.97 -7.24
CA THR A 273 -14.40 14.36 -6.41
C THR A 273 -14.58 12.91 -6.83
N ILE A 274 -14.45 11.97 -5.90
CA ILE A 274 -14.71 10.54 -6.11
C ILE A 274 -16.03 10.19 -5.43
N LEU A 275 -17.02 9.70 -6.17
CA LEU A 275 -18.31 9.32 -5.58
C LEU A 275 -18.30 7.85 -5.15
N VAL A 276 -18.56 7.59 -3.86
CA VAL A 276 -18.69 6.24 -3.29
C VAL A 276 -20.10 6.07 -2.73
N GLU A 277 -20.91 5.21 -3.36
CA GLU A 277 -22.35 5.05 -3.01
C GLU A 277 -23.12 6.39 -2.96
N GLY A 278 -22.77 7.33 -3.86
CA GLY A 278 -23.37 8.66 -3.91
C GLY A 278 -22.84 9.66 -2.87
N GLN A 279 -21.88 9.25 -2.03
CA GLN A 279 -21.15 10.16 -1.13
C GLN A 279 -19.89 10.68 -1.83
N PRO A 280 -19.71 12.01 -1.96
CA PRO A 280 -18.49 12.58 -2.52
C PRO A 280 -17.32 12.45 -1.54
N ILE A 281 -16.18 12.00 -2.06
CA ILE A 281 -14.86 12.12 -1.45
C ILE A 281 -14.12 13.23 -2.17
N TYR A 282 -13.69 14.23 -1.43
CA TYR A 282 -13.02 15.42 -1.94
C TYR A 282 -11.51 15.24 -1.84
N VAL A 283 -10.87 15.00 -2.99
CA VAL A 283 -9.46 14.60 -3.05
C VAL A 283 -8.61 15.66 -3.74
N HIS A 284 -7.44 15.94 -3.15
CA HIS A 284 -6.43 16.83 -3.72
C HIS A 284 -5.50 16.04 -4.63
N LYS A 285 -5.29 16.55 -5.84
CA LYS A 285 -4.45 15.96 -6.87
C LYS A 285 -3.01 15.82 -6.40
N ALA A 286 -2.52 16.74 -5.57
CA ALA A 286 -1.20 16.63 -4.96
C ALA A 286 -1.06 15.35 -4.10
N ILE A 287 -2.07 15.05 -3.28
CA ILE A 287 -2.10 13.85 -2.43
C ILE A 287 -2.16 12.59 -3.30
N LEU A 288 -3.02 12.57 -4.33
CA LEU A 288 -3.11 11.45 -5.27
C LEU A 288 -1.83 11.24 -6.07
N LYS A 289 -1.18 12.30 -6.56
CA LYS A 289 0.09 12.22 -7.28
C LYS A 289 1.24 11.68 -6.41
N ILE A 290 1.22 11.97 -5.11
CA ILE A 290 2.18 11.41 -4.16
C ILE A 290 1.90 9.90 -3.97
N ARG A 291 0.63 9.52 -3.87
CA ARG A 291 0.21 8.15 -3.52
C ARG A 291 0.06 7.21 -4.73
N CYS A 292 -0.09 7.72 -5.95
CA CYS A 292 -0.50 6.97 -7.14
C CYS A 292 0.11 7.56 -8.43
N GLN A 293 0.78 6.74 -9.24
CA GLN A 293 1.34 7.20 -10.52
C GLN A 293 0.27 7.49 -11.59
N TYR A 294 -0.87 6.80 -11.59
CA TYR A 294 -1.95 7.03 -12.56
C TYR A 294 -2.51 8.45 -12.54
N PHE A 295 -2.41 9.15 -11.41
CA PHE A 295 -2.87 10.53 -11.30
C PHE A 295 -1.78 11.58 -11.60
N LYS A 296 -0.52 11.17 -11.90
CA LYS A 296 0.55 12.08 -12.30
C LYS A 296 0.36 12.57 -13.73
#